data_AF-A0A5E4R426-F1
#
_entry.id   AF-A0A5E4R426-F1
#
_cell.length_a   1.000
_cell.length_b   1.000
_cell.length_c   1.000
_cell.angle_alpha   90.00
_cell.angle_beta   90.00
_cell.angle_gamma   90.00
#
_symmetry.space_group_name_H-M   'P 1'
#
loop_
_entity.id
_entity.type
_entity.pdbx_description
1 polymer ?
#
loop_
_entity_poly.entity_id
_entity_poly.type
_entity_poly.pdbx_seq_one_letter_code
_entity_poly.pdbx_strand_id
1 'polypeptide(L)'
;MEKSVDIGILEEKSTWLLHPRFFPSKVGGKPAWLDLKNLISTSDLLCNKCNEVLVFLCQVYAPFEELEYCFHRSIFIFICKNGSCCQLNSSDNFKVFRCQLSRKNEFYSFEPYEENENENFCMEKWPKLCYVCGIKGPSHCSKCKNVYYCSRKHQVLHWQKGHKTLCDNLKKMDDSNFKVADAGKDLLFKEWEILVDEEDPEEVKNVDVNQELDKLSKMTQNKKAGTLNDINEAELEEYTRNLPEDKVFNKFSKRIARHPDQVLRYDRGGEPLWITSNSKSSVPKCQYCQGERQ
;
A
#
# COMPACT_ATOMS: atom_id res chain seq x y z
N MET A 1 23.09 2.27 12.86
CA MET A 1 22.66 1.78 11.54
C MET A 1 22.71 2.96 10.60
N GLU A 2 23.33 2.80 9.43
CA GLU A 2 23.15 3.78 8.35
C GLU A 2 21.65 3.91 8.08
N LYS A 3 21.19 5.15 7.88
CA LYS A 3 19.80 5.40 7.49
C LYS A 3 19.68 5.02 6.02
N SER A 4 19.27 3.79 5.74
CA SER A 4 18.85 3.37 4.41
C SER A 4 17.35 3.63 4.25
N VAL A 5 16.97 4.07 3.06
CA VAL A 5 15.56 4.18 2.65
C VAL A 5 15.25 2.95 1.84
N ASP A 6 14.16 2.25 2.14
CA ASP A 6 13.71 1.14 1.32
C ASP A 6 12.81 1.66 0.20
N ILE A 7 12.98 1.15 -1.01
CA ILE A 7 12.13 1.41 -2.17
C ILE A 7 11.33 0.16 -2.51
N GLY A 8 10.08 0.35 -2.93
CA GLY A 8 9.21 -0.75 -3.35
C GLY A 8 8.79 -0.65 -4.81
N ILE A 9 8.87 -1.76 -5.55
CA ILE A 9 8.43 -1.89 -6.94
C ILE A 9 7.35 -2.99 -7.04
N LEU A 10 6.42 -2.85 -7.99
CA LEU A 10 5.34 -3.83 -8.17
C LEU A 10 5.77 -5.00 -9.06
N GLU A 11 5.48 -6.21 -8.61
CA GLU A 11 5.63 -7.44 -9.40
C GLU A 11 4.35 -8.30 -9.34
N GLU A 12 4.00 -8.96 -10.44
CA GLU A 12 2.94 -9.96 -10.42
C GLU A 12 3.44 -11.23 -9.74
N LYS A 13 2.68 -11.72 -8.75
CA LYS A 13 2.92 -13.01 -8.10
C LYS A 13 1.65 -13.83 -8.07
N SER A 14 1.83 -15.14 -7.93
CA SER A 14 0.74 -16.06 -7.62
C SER A 14 0.10 -15.69 -6.28
N THR A 15 -1.24 -15.60 -6.23
CA THR A 15 -1.98 -15.21 -5.01
C THR A 15 -1.63 -16.03 -3.76
N TRP A 16 -1.22 -17.30 -3.92
CA TRP A 16 -0.83 -18.14 -2.79
C TRP A 16 0.48 -17.70 -2.11
N LEU A 17 1.40 -17.02 -2.82
CA LEU A 17 2.59 -16.39 -2.24
C LEU A 17 2.26 -15.13 -1.46
N LEU A 18 1.12 -14.50 -1.75
CA LEU A 18 0.62 -13.32 -1.06
C LEU A 18 -0.30 -13.67 0.13
N HIS A 19 -0.21 -14.91 0.61
CA HIS A 19 -0.93 -15.39 1.77
C HIS A 19 -0.37 -14.76 3.07
N PRO A 20 -1.21 -14.46 4.09
CA PRO A 20 -0.76 -13.90 5.37
C PRO A 20 0.45 -14.58 6.04
N ARG A 21 0.62 -15.90 5.83
CA ARG A 21 1.74 -16.67 6.41
C ARG A 21 3.12 -16.21 5.93
N PHE A 22 3.19 -15.54 4.78
CA PHE A 22 4.42 -15.04 4.18
C PHE A 22 4.67 -13.55 4.48
N PHE A 23 3.81 -12.92 5.28
CA PHE A 23 3.93 -11.50 5.65
C PHE A 23 4.16 -10.54 4.47
N PRO A 24 3.33 -10.58 3.41
CA PRO A 24 3.63 -9.82 2.19
C PRO A 24 3.46 -8.31 2.38
N SER A 25 4.32 -7.55 1.71
CA SER A 25 4.01 -6.20 1.25
C SER A 25 3.31 -6.31 -0.10
N LYS A 26 2.11 -5.75 -0.24
CA LYS A 26 1.28 -5.95 -1.45
C LYS A 26 0.30 -4.82 -1.71
N VAL A 27 -0.08 -4.68 -2.97
CA VAL A 27 -1.20 -3.83 -3.43
C VAL A 27 -2.38 -4.72 -3.82
N GLY A 28 -3.59 -4.26 -3.53
CA GLY A 28 -4.84 -4.86 -3.99
C GLY A 28 -5.13 -6.26 -3.45
N GLY A 29 -6.13 -6.92 -4.05
CA GLY A 29 -6.68 -8.16 -3.53
C GLY A 29 -7.33 -7.99 -2.15
N LYS A 30 -7.30 -9.06 -1.34
CA LYS A 30 -7.78 -9.02 0.05
C LYS A 30 -6.60 -8.69 1.00
N PRO A 31 -6.86 -8.08 2.17
CA PRO A 31 -5.82 -7.86 3.16
C PRO A 31 -5.23 -9.19 3.64
N ALA A 32 -3.91 -9.32 3.62
CA ALA A 32 -3.20 -10.41 4.28
C ALA A 32 -3.00 -10.02 5.75
N TRP A 33 -4.03 -10.29 6.56
CA TRP A 33 -4.12 -9.87 7.97
C TRP A 33 -2.98 -10.43 8.82
N LEU A 34 -2.43 -9.58 9.69
CA LEU A 34 -1.39 -9.96 10.64
C LEU A 34 -1.99 -10.52 11.95
N ASP A 35 -2.80 -9.76 12.68
CA ASP A 35 -3.58 -10.33 13.79
C ASP A 35 -4.81 -11.05 13.21
N LEU A 36 -4.83 -12.38 13.33
CA LEU A 36 -5.93 -13.16 12.76
C LEU A 36 -7.19 -13.10 13.61
N LYS A 37 -7.16 -12.61 14.85
CA LYS A 37 -8.27 -12.62 15.82
C LYS A 37 -8.91 -11.26 16.00
N ASN A 38 -8.11 -10.22 16.24
CA ASN A 38 -8.57 -8.88 16.58
C ASN A 38 -8.65 -7.99 15.34
N LEU A 39 -9.45 -8.43 14.36
CA LEU A 39 -9.64 -7.68 13.12
C LEU A 39 -10.40 -6.37 13.35
N ILE A 40 -10.02 -5.37 12.57
CA ILE A 40 -10.67 -4.06 12.50
C ILE A 40 -12.16 -4.24 12.22
N SER A 41 -12.99 -3.52 12.98
CA SER A 41 -14.44 -3.60 12.82
C SER A 41 -14.89 -2.93 11.52
N THR A 42 -16.05 -3.33 11.00
CA THR A 42 -16.60 -2.68 9.80
C THR A 42 -16.91 -1.19 10.04
N SER A 43 -17.33 -0.82 11.25
CA SER A 43 -17.58 0.59 11.62
C SER A 43 -16.32 1.45 11.55
N ASP A 44 -15.16 0.89 11.94
CA ASP A 44 -13.89 1.61 11.85
C ASP A 44 -13.44 1.78 10.40
N LEU A 45 -13.93 0.96 9.48
CA LEU A 45 -13.61 0.98 8.04
C LEU A 45 -14.63 1.72 7.18
N LEU A 46 -15.49 2.56 7.75
CA LEU A 46 -16.39 3.41 6.98
C LEU A 46 -15.67 4.67 6.48
N CYS A 47 -15.95 5.09 5.25
CA CYS A 47 -15.48 6.37 4.71
C CYS A 47 -16.09 7.54 5.49
N ASN A 48 -15.26 8.51 5.89
CA ASN A 48 -15.72 9.67 6.67
C ASN A 48 -16.66 10.61 5.90
N LYS A 49 -16.79 10.44 4.57
CA LYS A 49 -17.64 11.28 3.70
C LYS A 49 -18.96 10.60 3.34
N CYS A 50 -18.89 9.39 2.80
CA CYS A 50 -20.07 8.70 2.27
C CYS A 50 -20.57 7.54 3.15
N ASN A 51 -19.87 7.22 4.26
CA ASN A 51 -20.17 6.10 5.15
C ASN A 51 -20.21 4.71 4.47
N GLU A 52 -19.67 4.59 3.27
CA GLU A 52 -19.47 3.30 2.61
C GLU A 52 -18.20 2.63 3.14
N VAL A 53 -18.20 1.30 3.15
CA VAL A 53 -17.02 0.51 3.56
C VAL A 53 -15.85 0.77 2.61
N LEU A 54 -14.70 1.12 3.18
CA LEU A 54 -13.46 1.34 2.44
C LEU A 54 -12.93 0.03 1.83
N VAL A 55 -12.23 0.16 0.71
CA VAL A 55 -11.60 -0.94 -0.01
C VAL A 55 -10.12 -0.99 0.36
N PHE A 56 -9.60 -2.21 0.54
CA PHE A 56 -8.16 -2.42 0.76
C PHE A 56 -7.36 -1.91 -0.44
N LEU A 57 -6.41 -1.00 -0.19
CA LEU A 57 -5.53 -0.47 -1.22
C LEU A 57 -4.21 -1.23 -1.23
N CYS A 58 -3.52 -1.26 -0.10
CA CYS A 58 -2.24 -1.94 0.04
C CYS A 58 -1.88 -2.19 1.51
N GLN A 59 -0.87 -3.03 1.72
CA GLN A 59 -0.22 -3.20 2.99
C GLN A 59 1.30 -3.23 2.82
N VAL A 60 1.99 -2.80 3.87
CA VAL A 60 3.45 -2.85 3.95
C VAL A 60 3.82 -3.61 5.22
N TYR A 61 4.54 -4.72 5.06
CA TYR A 61 5.19 -5.41 6.16
C TYR A 61 6.55 -4.76 6.41
N ALA A 62 6.78 -4.34 7.65
CA ALA A 62 7.96 -3.60 8.04
C ALA A 62 8.35 -4.02 9.47
N PRO A 63 8.98 -5.21 9.62
CA PRO A 63 9.27 -5.79 10.93
C PRO A 63 10.18 -4.90 11.76
N PHE A 64 10.10 -5.07 13.08
CA PHE A 64 10.96 -4.40 14.03
C PHE A 64 11.78 -5.41 14.84
N GLU A 65 12.92 -5.80 14.27
CA GLU A 65 13.73 -6.90 14.77
C GLU A 65 14.33 -6.65 16.17
N GLU A 66 14.51 -5.39 16.54
CA GLU A 66 15.08 -5.00 17.83
C GLU A 66 14.15 -5.29 19.03
N LEU A 67 12.85 -5.45 18.81
CA LEU A 67 11.86 -5.60 19.89
C LEU A 67 10.95 -6.81 19.66
N GLU A 68 11.20 -7.89 20.41
CA GLU A 68 10.43 -9.14 20.29
C GLU A 68 8.92 -8.96 20.48
N TYR A 69 8.48 -8.08 21.37
CA TYR A 69 7.06 -7.92 21.68
C TYR A 69 6.26 -7.19 20.58
N CYS A 70 6.93 -6.53 19.64
CA CYS A 70 6.30 -5.83 18.52
C CYS A 70 7.02 -6.09 17.18
N PHE A 71 7.66 -7.26 17.09
CA PHE A 71 8.49 -7.71 15.98
C PHE A 71 7.75 -7.64 14.64
N HIS A 72 6.60 -8.28 14.52
CA HIS A 72 5.85 -8.22 13.27
C HIS A 72 5.06 -6.92 13.26
N ARG A 73 5.20 -6.13 12.20
CA ARG A 73 4.48 -4.88 12.04
C ARG A 73 4.01 -4.76 10.60
N SER A 74 2.71 -4.53 10.44
CA SER A 74 2.10 -4.27 9.14
C SER A 74 1.29 -2.97 9.19
N ILE A 75 1.43 -2.16 8.15
CA ILE A 75 0.59 -0.99 7.90
C ILE A 75 -0.42 -1.37 6.84
N PHE A 76 -1.71 -1.23 7.13
CA PHE A 76 -2.80 -1.46 6.19
C PHE A 76 -3.41 -0.13 5.77
N ILE A 77 -3.57 0.06 4.46
CA ILE A 77 -4.13 1.28 3.87
C ILE A 77 -5.43 0.93 3.15
N PHE A 78 -6.49 1.66 3.48
CA PHE A 78 -7.82 1.52 2.90
C PHE A 78 -8.26 2.85 2.29
N ILE A 79 -8.99 2.78 1.18
CA ILE A 79 -9.44 3.95 0.40
C ILE A 79 -10.90 3.81 -0.04
N CYS A 80 -11.61 4.94 -0.11
CA CYS A 80 -12.93 5.01 -0.73
C CYS A 80 -12.80 5.09 -2.26
N LYS A 81 -13.46 4.17 -2.98
CA LYS A 81 -13.53 4.19 -4.46
C LYS A 81 -14.54 5.19 -5.03
N ASN A 82 -15.29 5.90 -4.21
CA ASN A 82 -16.22 6.92 -4.70
C ASN A 82 -15.43 8.18 -5.08
N GLY A 83 -15.38 8.50 -6.37
CA GLY A 83 -14.63 9.65 -6.90
C GLY A 83 -15.02 10.99 -6.27
N SER A 84 -16.28 11.17 -5.86
CA SER A 84 -16.71 12.39 -5.15
C SER A 84 -16.08 12.57 -3.76
N CYS A 85 -15.56 11.49 -3.16
CA CYS A 85 -14.87 11.54 -1.88
C CYS A 85 -13.39 11.95 -2.02
N CYS A 86 -12.82 11.83 -3.21
CA CYS A 86 -11.44 12.23 -3.53
C CYS A 86 -11.40 13.75 -3.74
N GLN A 87 -11.03 14.49 -2.69
CA GLN A 87 -10.94 15.94 -2.72
C GLN A 87 -9.48 16.38 -2.63
N LEU A 88 -9.17 17.52 -3.26
CA LEU A 88 -7.84 18.11 -3.22
C LEU A 88 -7.42 18.37 -1.77
N ASN A 89 -6.19 17.98 -1.43
CA ASN A 89 -5.58 18.20 -0.10
C ASN A 89 -6.39 17.63 1.09
N SER A 90 -7.18 16.58 0.89
CA SER A 90 -7.92 15.88 1.95
C SER A 90 -7.60 14.39 1.92
N SER A 91 -7.27 13.84 3.09
CA SER A 91 -7.03 12.40 3.30
C SER A 91 -8.23 11.67 3.92
N ASP A 92 -9.38 12.32 4.03
CA ASP A 92 -10.57 11.80 4.73
C ASP A 92 -11.21 10.56 4.05
N ASN A 93 -10.86 10.32 2.78
CA ASN A 93 -11.24 9.12 2.05
C ASN A 93 -10.29 7.93 2.29
N PHE A 94 -9.23 8.11 3.08
CA PHE A 94 -8.30 7.07 3.49
C PHE A 94 -8.45 6.73 4.97
N LYS A 95 -8.15 5.48 5.30
CA LYS A 95 -7.85 5.07 6.68
C LYS A 95 -6.62 4.17 6.68
N VAL A 96 -5.74 4.41 7.66
CA VAL A 96 -4.48 3.70 7.81
C VAL A 96 -4.45 3.07 9.20
N PHE A 97 -4.13 1.79 9.25
CA PHE A 97 -4.07 1.02 10.49
C PHE A 97 -2.71 0.38 10.64
N ARG A 98 -2.15 0.48 11.84
CA ARG A 98 -0.94 -0.23 12.22
C ARG A 98 -1.32 -1.45 13.05
N CYS A 99 -0.88 -2.62 12.64
CA CYS A 99 -0.99 -3.85 13.40
C CYS A 99 0.40 -4.29 13.84
N GLN A 100 0.54 -4.75 15.09
CA GLN A 100 1.80 -5.27 15.62
C GLN A 100 1.55 -6.57 16.36
N LEU A 101 2.48 -7.51 16.23
CA LEU A 101 2.49 -8.78 16.96
C LEU A 101 3.90 -9.08 17.47
N SER A 102 3.97 -9.82 18.57
CA SER A 102 5.23 -10.36 19.07
C SER A 102 5.77 -11.44 18.12
N ARG A 103 7.09 -11.63 18.10
CA ARG A 103 7.76 -12.65 17.26
C ARG A 103 7.18 -14.04 17.54
N LYS A 104 7.10 -14.41 18.81
CA LYS A 104 6.36 -15.60 19.25
C LYS A 104 4.89 -15.21 19.46
N ASN A 105 4.00 -15.75 18.65
CA ASN A 105 2.56 -15.50 18.71
C ASN A 105 1.76 -16.79 18.44
N GLU A 106 0.42 -16.71 18.55
CA GLU A 106 -0.48 -17.87 18.38
C GLU A 106 -0.88 -18.15 16.92
N PHE A 107 -0.54 -17.27 15.98
CA PHE A 107 -1.03 -17.29 14.60
C PHE A 107 -0.03 -17.87 13.61
N TYR A 108 1.25 -17.56 13.78
CA TYR A 108 2.32 -17.92 12.87
C TYR A 108 3.41 -18.72 13.56
N SER A 109 4.08 -19.57 12.77
CA SER A 109 5.31 -20.25 13.16
C SER A 109 6.39 -19.23 13.53
N PHE A 110 7.26 -19.63 14.46
CA PHE A 110 8.46 -18.87 14.78
C PHE A 110 9.48 -18.91 13.63
N GLU A 111 9.56 -20.06 12.95
CA GLU A 111 10.38 -20.28 11.77
C GLU A 111 9.62 -19.90 10.50
N PRO A 112 10.29 -19.33 9.47
CA PRO A 112 9.69 -19.05 8.18
C PRO A 112 9.05 -20.30 7.55
N TYR A 113 7.96 -20.08 6.82
CA TYR A 113 7.29 -21.13 6.06
C TYR A 113 8.03 -21.41 4.75
N GLU A 114 8.07 -22.67 4.34
CA GLU A 114 8.54 -23.04 3.00
C GLU A 114 7.48 -22.66 1.94
N GLU A 115 7.93 -22.33 0.74
CA GLU A 115 7.04 -22.02 -0.38
C GLU A 115 6.38 -23.29 -0.92
N ASN A 116 5.24 -23.65 -0.34
CA ASN A 116 4.43 -24.80 -0.76
C ASN A 116 2.97 -24.40 -0.95
N GLU A 117 2.52 -24.37 -2.20
CA GLU A 117 1.13 -24.04 -2.58
C GLU A 117 0.10 -25.00 -1.95
N ASN A 118 0.50 -26.26 -1.69
CA ASN A 118 -0.40 -27.29 -1.16
C ASN A 118 -0.39 -27.38 0.37
N GLU A 119 0.46 -26.61 1.06
CA GLU A 119 0.49 -26.59 2.51
C GLU A 119 -0.74 -25.88 3.08
N ASN A 120 -1.49 -26.57 3.93
CA ASN A 120 -2.71 -26.06 4.54
C ASN A 120 -2.42 -25.11 5.71
N PHE A 121 -2.89 -23.87 5.62
CA PHE A 121 -2.89 -22.91 6.72
C PHE A 121 -4.30 -22.78 7.31
N CYS A 122 -4.54 -23.39 8.48
CA CYS A 122 -5.87 -23.44 9.09
C CYS A 122 -6.31 -22.05 9.59
N MET A 123 -7.20 -21.40 8.82
CA MET A 123 -7.84 -20.15 9.25
C MET A 123 -9.20 -20.33 9.91
N GLU A 124 -9.70 -21.56 10.01
CA GLU A 124 -11.09 -21.82 10.42
C GLU A 124 -11.43 -21.30 11.82
N LYS A 125 -10.44 -21.29 12.72
CA LYS A 125 -10.55 -20.84 14.12
C LYS A 125 -10.62 -19.32 14.26
N TRP A 126 -10.33 -18.58 13.20
CA TRP A 126 -10.26 -17.13 13.19
C TRP A 126 -11.61 -16.51 12.77
N PRO A 127 -11.83 -15.20 13.01
CA PRO A 127 -12.99 -14.44 12.56
C PRO A 127 -13.35 -14.71 11.10
N LYS A 128 -14.66 -14.85 10.89
CA LYS A 128 -15.22 -15.04 9.56
C LYS A 128 -15.10 -13.75 8.75
N LEU A 129 -14.49 -13.88 7.56
CA LEU A 129 -14.19 -12.77 6.68
C LEU A 129 -15.32 -12.54 5.68
N CYS A 130 -15.47 -11.30 5.25
CA CYS A 130 -16.33 -10.95 4.14
C CYS A 130 -15.82 -11.63 2.87
N TYR A 131 -16.70 -12.43 2.26
CA TYR A 131 -16.36 -13.19 1.06
C TYR A 131 -15.88 -12.32 -0.10
N VAL A 132 -16.43 -11.10 -0.21
CA VAL A 132 -16.12 -10.14 -1.27
C VAL A 132 -14.78 -9.43 -1.04
N CYS A 133 -14.55 -8.86 0.15
CA CYS A 133 -13.42 -7.95 0.38
C CYS A 133 -12.40 -8.39 1.44
N GLY A 134 -12.63 -9.50 2.15
CA GLY A 134 -11.67 -10.05 3.11
C GLY A 134 -11.58 -9.33 4.46
N ILE A 135 -12.36 -8.27 4.71
CA ILE A 135 -12.45 -7.65 6.05
C ILE A 135 -13.39 -8.45 6.96
N LYS A 136 -13.43 -8.17 8.27
CA LYS A 136 -14.34 -8.84 9.21
C LYS A 136 -15.80 -8.83 8.72
N GLY A 137 -16.42 -10.01 8.64
CA GLY A 137 -17.80 -10.20 8.19
C GLY A 137 -18.72 -10.54 9.37
N PRO A 138 -19.36 -9.56 10.03
CA PRO A 138 -20.21 -9.80 11.19
C PRO A 138 -21.57 -10.44 10.84
N SER A 139 -21.97 -10.40 9.57
CA SER A 139 -23.25 -10.94 9.10
C SER A 139 -23.04 -12.07 8.11
N HIS A 140 -23.96 -13.04 8.07
CA HIS A 140 -23.91 -14.16 7.14
C HIS A 140 -25.15 -14.19 6.22
N CYS A 141 -25.05 -14.94 5.12
CA CYS A 141 -26.20 -15.22 4.27
C CYS A 141 -27.26 -15.98 5.08
N SER A 142 -28.46 -15.42 5.22
CA SER A 142 -29.55 -16.05 5.97
C SER A 142 -29.97 -17.42 5.44
N LYS A 143 -29.73 -17.69 4.15
CA LYS A 143 -30.07 -18.96 3.50
C LYS A 143 -29.06 -20.06 3.81
N CYS A 144 -27.78 -19.88 3.43
CA CYS A 144 -26.77 -20.93 3.61
C CYS A 144 -26.03 -20.89 4.96
N LYS A 145 -26.01 -19.73 5.64
CA LYS A 145 -25.27 -19.46 6.89
C LYS A 145 -23.75 -19.71 6.85
N ASN A 146 -23.20 -20.04 5.68
CA ASN A 146 -21.78 -20.36 5.50
C ASN A 146 -20.96 -19.20 4.92
N VAL A 147 -21.59 -18.23 4.25
CA VAL A 147 -20.90 -17.10 3.61
C VAL A 147 -21.14 -15.82 4.40
N TYR A 148 -20.06 -15.10 4.71
CA TYR A 148 -20.08 -13.92 5.56
C TYR A 148 -19.82 -12.63 4.77
N TYR A 149 -20.34 -11.51 5.27
CA TYR A 149 -20.32 -10.20 4.64
C TYR A 149 -20.09 -9.09 5.66
N CYS A 150 -19.31 -8.07 5.27
CA CYS A 150 -19.15 -6.87 6.07
C CYS A 150 -20.34 -5.91 5.95
N SER A 151 -21.04 -5.91 4.82
CA SER A 151 -22.13 -5.00 4.54
C SER A 151 -23.23 -5.63 3.70
N ARG A 152 -24.44 -5.06 3.77
CA ARG A 152 -25.56 -5.45 2.90
C ARG A 152 -25.21 -5.28 1.41
N LYS A 153 -24.45 -4.24 1.08
CA LYS A 153 -23.98 -3.97 -0.29
C LYS A 153 -23.13 -5.10 -0.85
N HIS A 154 -22.17 -5.62 -0.07
CA HIS A 154 -21.35 -6.76 -0.49
C HIS A 154 -22.17 -8.05 -0.60
N GLN A 155 -23.15 -8.26 0.27
CA GLN A 155 -24.08 -9.37 0.14
C GLN A 155 -24.88 -9.32 -1.16
N VAL A 156 -25.43 -8.16 -1.51
CA VAL A 156 -26.21 -7.97 -2.75
C VAL A 156 -25.32 -8.15 -3.98
N LEU A 157 -24.12 -7.57 -3.98
CA LEU A 157 -23.16 -7.71 -5.08
C LEU A 157 -22.83 -9.19 -5.34
N HIS A 158 -22.49 -9.94 -4.29
CA HIS A 158 -22.19 -11.36 -4.42
C HIS A 158 -23.42 -12.19 -4.84
N TRP A 159 -24.62 -11.84 -4.34
CA TRP A 159 -25.88 -12.46 -4.73
C TRP A 159 -26.12 -12.36 -6.24
N GLN A 160 -25.95 -11.16 -6.79
CA GLN A 160 -26.13 -10.88 -8.21
C GLN A 160 -25.08 -11.58 -9.10
N LYS A 161 -23.85 -11.72 -8.60
CA LYS A 161 -22.71 -12.30 -9.33
C LYS A 161 -22.62 -13.83 -9.27
N GLY A 162 -23.62 -14.51 -8.71
CA GLY A 162 -23.73 -15.98 -8.80
C GLY A 162 -24.06 -16.70 -7.50
N HIS A 163 -23.96 -16.04 -6.34
CA HIS A 163 -24.29 -16.72 -5.08
C HIS A 163 -25.74 -17.22 -5.04
N LYS A 164 -26.68 -16.55 -5.72
CA LYS A 164 -28.09 -16.99 -5.80
C LYS A 164 -28.26 -18.44 -6.27
N THR A 165 -27.48 -18.87 -7.26
CA THR A 165 -27.58 -20.22 -7.85
C THR A 165 -26.76 -21.24 -7.07
N LEU A 166 -25.66 -20.82 -6.47
CA LEU A 166 -24.75 -21.69 -5.73
C LEU A 166 -25.13 -21.85 -4.24
N CYS A 167 -25.99 -20.96 -3.71
CA CYS A 167 -26.26 -20.85 -2.27
C CYS A 167 -26.58 -22.18 -1.59
N ASP A 168 -27.39 -23.03 -2.25
CA ASP A 168 -27.87 -24.30 -1.70
C ASP A 168 -26.82 -25.41 -1.71
N ASN A 169 -25.82 -25.29 -2.60
CA ASN A 169 -24.79 -26.30 -2.82
C ASN A 169 -23.46 -25.97 -2.14
N LEU A 170 -23.37 -24.84 -1.44
CA LEU A 170 -22.18 -24.46 -0.67
C LEU A 170 -22.09 -25.30 0.62
N LYS A 171 -21.73 -26.57 0.46
CA LYS A 171 -21.07 -27.36 1.51
C LYS A 171 -19.74 -26.67 1.83
N LYS A 172 -19.35 -26.66 3.11
CA LYS A 172 -18.15 -26.00 3.67
C LYS A 172 -17.12 -25.68 2.57
N MET A 173 -17.03 -24.41 2.18
CA MET A 173 -15.97 -24.00 1.27
C MET A 173 -14.64 -24.33 1.94
N ASP A 174 -13.74 -24.91 1.17
CA ASP A 174 -12.36 -25.11 1.59
C ASP A 174 -11.77 -23.72 1.86
N ASP A 175 -11.70 -23.35 3.14
CA ASP A 175 -11.31 -22.03 3.67
C ASP A 175 -9.81 -21.75 3.43
N SER A 176 -9.08 -22.69 2.82
CA SER A 176 -7.63 -22.67 2.65
C SER A 176 -7.11 -21.72 1.57
N ASN A 177 -7.98 -21.09 0.78
CA ASN A 177 -7.53 -20.29 -0.35
C ASN A 177 -8.13 -18.88 -0.33
N PHE A 178 -7.26 -17.90 -0.10
CA PHE A 178 -7.48 -16.44 -0.15
C PHE A 178 -7.95 -15.91 -1.53
N LYS A 179 -8.56 -16.77 -2.35
CA LYS A 179 -9.06 -16.49 -3.69
C LYS A 179 -10.05 -15.31 -3.66
N VAL A 180 -9.84 -14.42 -4.63
CA VAL A 180 -10.75 -13.32 -4.90
C VAL A 180 -11.94 -13.87 -5.69
N ALA A 181 -13.13 -13.80 -5.09
CA ALA A 181 -14.36 -14.16 -5.77
C ALA A 181 -14.63 -13.22 -6.94
N ASP A 182 -15.43 -13.65 -7.92
CA ASP A 182 -15.79 -12.79 -9.07
C ASP A 182 -16.43 -11.47 -8.65
N ALA A 183 -17.27 -11.49 -7.60
CA ALA A 183 -17.82 -10.28 -6.99
C ALA A 183 -16.76 -9.33 -6.43
N GLY A 184 -15.62 -9.86 -6.00
CA GLY A 184 -14.46 -9.10 -5.54
C GLY A 184 -13.65 -8.50 -6.69
N LYS A 185 -13.64 -9.09 -7.88
CA LYS A 185 -12.83 -8.61 -9.03
C LYS A 185 -13.21 -7.20 -9.49
N ASP A 186 -14.49 -6.86 -9.43
CA ASP A 186 -14.97 -5.52 -9.80
C ASP A 186 -14.70 -4.47 -8.70
N LEU A 187 -14.63 -4.92 -7.45
CA LEU A 187 -14.51 -4.05 -6.28
C LEU A 187 -13.05 -3.80 -5.91
N LEU A 188 -12.26 -4.86 -5.77
CA LEU A 188 -10.89 -4.84 -5.29
C LEU A 188 -9.93 -4.33 -6.36
N PHE A 189 -8.80 -3.77 -5.92
CA PHE A 189 -7.70 -3.48 -6.84
C PHE A 189 -7.02 -4.78 -7.28
N LYS A 190 -6.42 -4.77 -8.47
CA LYS A 190 -5.59 -5.88 -8.94
C LYS A 190 -4.49 -6.14 -7.91
N GLU A 191 -4.21 -7.41 -7.68
CA GLU A 191 -3.26 -7.86 -6.67
C GLU A 191 -1.84 -7.92 -7.25
N TRP A 192 -0.87 -7.35 -6.52
CA TRP A 192 0.55 -7.30 -6.87
C TRP A 192 1.39 -7.39 -5.59
N GLU A 193 2.57 -7.98 -5.67
CA GLU A 193 3.58 -7.88 -4.62
C GLU A 193 4.26 -6.51 -4.68
N ILE A 194 4.66 -5.98 -3.53
CA ILE A 194 5.63 -4.88 -3.45
C ILE A 194 6.96 -5.51 -3.05
N LEU A 195 7.86 -5.68 -4.00
CA LEU A 195 9.24 -6.08 -3.73
C LEU A 195 9.96 -4.89 -3.09
N VAL A 196 10.52 -5.08 -1.91
CA VAL A 196 11.17 -4.02 -1.13
C VAL A 196 12.66 -4.28 -1.09
N ASP A 197 13.44 -3.33 -1.59
CA ASP A 197 14.90 -3.35 -1.61
C ASP A 197 15.47 -2.02 -1.08
N GLU A 198 16.72 -2.01 -0.62
CA GLU A 198 17.39 -0.79 -0.17
C GLU A 198 17.65 0.16 -1.35
N GLU A 199 17.42 1.46 -1.14
CA GLU A 199 17.72 2.49 -2.14
C GLU A 199 19.23 2.65 -2.33
N ASP A 200 19.66 2.66 -3.58
CA ASP A 200 21.07 2.87 -3.93
C ASP A 200 21.62 4.17 -3.30
N PRO A 201 22.83 4.14 -2.74
CA PRO A 201 23.48 5.34 -2.22
C PRO A 201 23.61 6.39 -3.32
N GLU A 202 23.53 7.67 -2.93
CA GLU A 202 23.78 8.75 -3.88
C GLU A 202 25.21 8.64 -4.41
N GLU A 203 25.37 8.42 -5.72
CA GLU A 203 26.67 8.59 -6.36
C GLU A 203 27.14 10.03 -6.10
N VAL A 204 28.09 10.19 -5.19
CA VAL A 204 28.77 11.47 -4.98
C VAL A 204 29.62 11.69 -6.22
N LYS A 205 29.03 12.28 -7.26
CA LYS A 205 29.83 12.86 -8.33
C LYS A 205 30.66 13.95 -7.66
N ASN A 206 31.97 13.72 -7.54
CA ASN A 206 32.95 14.75 -7.26
C ASN A 206 32.96 15.69 -8.47
N VAL A 207 31.92 16.52 -8.57
CA VAL A 207 31.78 17.51 -9.62
C VAL A 207 32.70 18.65 -9.19
N ASP A 208 33.88 18.72 -9.80
CA ASP A 208 34.68 19.93 -9.76
C ASP A 208 33.87 21.04 -10.42
N VAL A 209 33.33 21.94 -9.58
CA VAL A 209 32.46 23.05 -9.98
C VAL A 209 33.13 23.89 -11.09
N ASN A 210 34.46 23.98 -11.07
CA ASN A 210 35.22 24.71 -12.09
C ASN A 210 35.20 24.00 -13.45
N GLN A 211 35.24 22.66 -13.48
CA GLN A 211 35.17 21.90 -14.72
C GLN A 211 33.80 21.98 -15.40
N GLU A 212 32.70 22.00 -14.63
CA GLU A 212 31.36 22.17 -15.21
C GLU A 212 31.10 23.59 -15.68
N LEU A 213 31.62 24.61 -14.98
CA LEU A 213 31.61 26.01 -15.44
C LEU A 213 32.39 26.18 -16.75
N ASP A 214 33.54 25.50 -16.89
CA ASP A 214 34.31 25.50 -18.14
C ASP A 214 33.59 24.75 -19.28
N LYS A 215 32.92 23.64 -18.98
CA LYS A 215 32.11 22.90 -19.97
C LYS A 215 30.91 23.72 -20.45
N LEU A 216 30.20 24.40 -19.54
CA LEU A 216 29.11 25.32 -19.87
C LEU A 216 29.62 26.47 -20.74
N SER A 217 30.73 27.10 -20.36
CA SER A 217 31.35 28.21 -21.11
C SER A 217 31.73 27.80 -22.54
N LYS A 218 32.30 26.59 -22.71
CA LYS A 218 32.67 26.03 -24.02
C LYS A 218 31.47 25.64 -24.87
N MET A 219 30.37 25.18 -24.26
CA MET A 219 29.12 24.86 -24.98
C MET A 219 28.41 26.13 -25.46
N THR A 220 28.41 27.21 -24.67
CA THR A 220 27.85 28.52 -25.07
C THR A 220 28.65 29.17 -26.20
N GLN A 221 29.98 29.04 -26.19
CA GLN A 221 30.84 29.56 -27.26
C GLN A 221 30.67 28.83 -28.60
N ASN A 222 30.35 27.54 -28.58
CA ASN A 222 30.27 26.71 -29.78
C ASN A 222 28.88 26.70 -30.47
N LYS A 223 27.89 27.47 -29.99
CA LYS A 223 26.51 27.51 -30.54
C LYS A 223 25.90 26.13 -30.85
N LYS A 224 26.31 25.11 -30.11
CA LYS A 224 25.92 23.69 -30.29
C LYS A 224 24.95 23.20 -29.21
N ALA A 225 24.29 24.12 -28.49
CA ALA A 225 23.19 23.77 -27.62
C ALA A 225 21.91 23.69 -28.46
N GLY A 226 21.59 22.50 -28.96
CA GLY A 226 20.31 22.26 -29.62
C GLY A 226 20.23 20.92 -30.35
N THR A 227 19.53 19.96 -29.74
CA THR A 227 18.66 19.00 -30.44
C THR A 227 17.68 18.37 -29.45
N LEU A 228 16.57 19.07 -29.19
CA LEU A 228 15.28 18.47 -28.86
C LEU A 228 14.34 18.96 -29.94
N ASN A 229 14.10 18.12 -30.95
CA ASN A 229 13.09 18.40 -31.96
C ASN A 229 11.73 17.96 -31.42
N ASP A 230 10.76 18.85 -31.58
CA ASP A 230 9.30 18.66 -31.45
C ASP A 230 8.63 18.93 -30.10
N ILE A 231 9.14 19.88 -29.32
CA ILE A 231 8.28 20.72 -28.48
C ILE A 231 8.72 22.18 -28.69
N ASN A 232 7.78 23.06 -29.05
CA ASN A 232 8.07 24.48 -29.22
C ASN A 232 8.62 25.04 -27.90
N GLU A 233 9.83 25.62 -27.94
CA GLU A 233 10.53 26.17 -26.78
C GLU A 233 9.70 27.24 -26.06
N ALA A 234 8.86 27.98 -26.81
CA ALA A 234 7.93 28.95 -26.27
C ALA A 234 6.76 28.31 -25.49
N GLU A 235 6.29 27.12 -25.89
CA GLU A 235 5.22 26.37 -25.19
C GLU A 235 5.77 25.69 -23.94
N LEU A 236 6.98 25.10 -24.01
CA LEU A 236 7.64 24.50 -22.86
C LEU A 236 8.02 25.55 -21.79
N GLU A 237 8.45 26.74 -22.24
CA GLU A 237 8.65 27.89 -21.37
C GLU A 237 7.33 28.46 -20.82
N GLU A 238 6.21 28.44 -21.55
CA GLU A 238 4.92 28.88 -21.03
C GLU A 238 4.37 27.95 -19.93
N TYR A 239 4.61 26.63 -20.07
CA TYR A 239 4.32 25.65 -19.02
C TYR A 239 5.21 25.79 -17.78
N THR A 240 6.45 26.26 -17.94
CA THR A 240 7.43 26.39 -16.83
C THR A 240 7.51 27.80 -16.23
N ARG A 241 7.15 28.86 -16.96
CA ARG A 241 7.17 30.27 -16.49
C ARG A 241 6.21 30.55 -15.33
N ASN A 242 5.22 29.69 -15.10
CA ASN A 242 4.21 29.88 -14.05
C ASN A 242 4.40 28.97 -12.81
N LEU A 243 5.44 28.14 -12.76
CA LEU A 243 5.76 27.34 -11.58
C LEU A 243 6.94 27.99 -10.84
N PRO A 244 6.78 28.40 -9.56
CA PRO A 244 7.91 28.79 -8.74
C PRO A 244 8.93 27.64 -8.77
N GLU A 245 10.21 27.93 -9.01
CA GLU A 245 11.31 26.96 -8.87
C GLU A 245 11.36 26.42 -7.44
N ASP A 246 10.53 25.43 -7.10
CA ASP A 246 10.56 24.82 -5.78
C ASP A 246 11.76 23.86 -5.76
N LYS A 247 12.85 24.29 -5.10
CA LYS A 247 14.02 23.43 -4.81
C LYS A 247 13.59 22.06 -4.26
N VAL A 248 12.46 22.00 -3.55
CA VAL A 248 11.85 20.76 -3.05
C VAL A 248 11.39 19.86 -4.20
N PHE A 249 10.68 20.40 -5.20
CA PHE A 249 10.25 19.65 -6.38
C PHE A 249 11.45 19.13 -7.18
N ASN A 250 12.48 19.96 -7.40
CA ASN A 250 13.69 19.53 -8.09
C ASN A 250 14.43 18.42 -7.33
N LYS A 251 14.50 18.49 -6.00
CA LYS A 251 15.05 17.42 -5.15
C LYS A 251 14.23 16.13 -5.26
N PHE A 252 12.90 16.24 -5.15
CA PHE A 252 11.97 15.12 -5.33
C PHE A 252 12.18 14.46 -6.69
N SER A 253 12.07 15.23 -7.77
CA SER A 253 12.17 14.74 -9.14
C SER A 253 13.52 14.07 -9.42
N LYS A 254 14.63 14.66 -8.97
CA LYS A 254 15.97 14.04 -9.10
C LYS A 254 16.11 12.74 -8.31
N ARG A 255 15.48 12.63 -7.14
CA ARG A 255 15.52 11.42 -6.31
C ARG A 255 14.65 10.31 -6.91
N ILE A 256 13.43 10.64 -7.36
CA ILE A 256 12.51 9.68 -7.99
C ILE A 256 13.04 9.17 -9.33
N ALA A 257 13.72 10.01 -10.13
CA ALA A 257 14.23 9.65 -11.45
C ALA A 257 15.23 8.47 -11.47
N ARG A 258 15.80 8.08 -10.32
CA ARG A 258 16.68 6.91 -10.20
C ARG A 258 15.93 5.59 -10.25
N HIS A 259 14.70 5.58 -9.72
CA HIS A 259 13.81 4.42 -9.70
C HIS A 259 12.41 4.88 -10.10
N PRO A 260 12.17 5.19 -11.39
CA PRO A 260 10.90 5.77 -11.85
C PRO A 260 9.69 4.86 -11.60
N ASP A 261 9.89 3.55 -11.51
CA ASP A 261 8.84 2.54 -11.31
C ASP A 261 8.47 2.30 -9.85
N GLN A 262 9.11 3.01 -8.92
CA GLN A 262 8.85 2.84 -7.49
C GLN A 262 7.42 3.30 -7.11
N VAL A 263 6.81 2.56 -6.18
CA VAL A 263 5.48 2.84 -5.63
C VAL A 263 5.48 3.04 -4.12
N LEU A 264 6.59 2.69 -3.46
CA LEU A 264 6.77 2.80 -2.03
C LEU A 264 8.16 3.37 -1.72
N ARG A 265 8.22 4.24 -0.72
CA ARG A 265 9.44 4.60 -0.01
C ARG A 265 9.18 4.45 1.48
N TYR A 266 10.02 3.70 2.18
CA TYR A 266 9.90 3.48 3.61
C TYR A 266 11.19 3.84 4.31
N ASP A 267 11.09 4.69 5.34
CA ASP A 267 12.20 5.06 6.21
C ASP A 267 11.65 5.23 7.63
N ARG A 268 12.07 4.33 8.54
CA ARG A 268 11.56 4.31 9.91
C ARG A 268 12.18 5.43 10.72
N GLY A 269 11.35 6.38 11.16
CA GLY A 269 11.85 7.59 11.83
C GLY A 269 12.58 8.54 10.88
N GLY A 270 12.41 8.34 9.58
CA GLY A 270 12.89 9.20 8.51
C GLY A 270 12.06 10.46 8.32
N GLU A 271 12.42 11.21 7.29
CA GLU A 271 11.65 12.36 6.83
C GLU A 271 11.01 12.05 5.46
N PRO A 272 9.70 12.32 5.28
CA PRO A 272 9.07 12.12 3.99
C PRO A 272 9.76 12.90 2.88
N LEU A 273 9.94 12.25 1.72
CA LEU A 273 10.40 12.93 0.50
C LEU A 273 9.25 13.77 -0.07
N TRP A 274 9.19 15.04 0.32
CA TRP A 274 8.13 15.95 -0.09
C TRP A 274 8.25 16.39 -1.55
N ILE A 275 7.10 16.49 -2.24
CA ILE A 275 6.99 17.04 -3.59
C ILE A 275 6.88 18.58 -3.60
N THR A 276 6.38 19.17 -2.50
CA THR A 276 6.23 20.63 -2.35
C THR A 276 6.60 21.06 -0.93
N SER A 277 6.90 22.34 -0.76
CA SER A 277 7.18 22.95 0.53
C SER A 277 5.96 23.14 1.45
N ASN A 278 4.73 23.05 0.91
CA ASN A 278 3.46 23.39 1.59
C ASN A 278 2.88 22.26 2.48
N SER A 279 3.51 21.09 2.56
CA SER A 279 2.92 19.88 3.13
C SER A 279 3.29 19.58 4.59
N LYS A 280 3.83 20.57 5.33
CA LYS A 280 4.20 20.40 6.74
C LYS A 280 2.97 20.42 7.64
N SER A 281 2.43 19.24 7.93
CA SER A 281 1.45 19.04 9.01
C SER A 281 2.14 18.35 10.19
N SER A 282 1.82 18.76 11.43
CA SER A 282 2.37 18.14 12.63
C SER A 282 1.67 16.81 12.90
N VAL A 283 2.44 15.72 13.06
CA VAL A 283 1.89 14.43 13.46
C VAL A 283 1.48 14.50 14.93
N PRO A 284 0.22 14.23 15.29
CA PRO A 284 -0.20 14.29 16.68
C PRO A 284 0.36 13.11 17.47
N LYS A 285 0.61 13.34 18.76
CA LYS A 285 1.04 12.29 19.70
C LYS A 285 0.05 11.10 19.75
N CYS A 286 0.53 9.97 20.23
CA CYS A 286 -0.33 8.81 20.48
C CYS A 286 -1.39 9.17 21.52
N GLN A 287 -2.67 8.96 21.21
CA GLN A 287 -3.76 9.29 22.14
C GLN A 287 -3.77 8.40 23.40
N TYR A 288 -3.14 7.23 23.34
CA TYR A 288 -3.13 6.26 24.45
C TYR A 288 -1.92 6.43 25.37
N CYS A 289 -0.71 6.64 24.83
CA CYS A 289 0.52 6.72 25.61
C CYS A 289 1.20 8.09 25.58
N GLN A 290 0.68 9.05 24.80
CA GLN A 290 1.25 10.39 24.62
C GLN A 290 2.67 10.44 24.03
N GLY A 291 3.19 9.31 23.56
CA GLY A 291 4.46 9.24 22.85
C GLY A 291 4.39 9.82 21.44
N GLU A 292 5.55 10.20 20.89
CA GLU A 292 5.70 10.55 19.48
C GLU A 292 5.35 9.36 18.59
N ARG A 293 4.73 9.64 17.42
CA ARG A 293 4.44 8.59 16.44
C ARG A 293 5.63 8.46 15.49
N GLN A 294 6.06 7.21 15.31
CA GLN A 294 7.06 6.78 14.33
C GLN A 294 6.42 5.74 13.40
#